data_AF-A0A1H6FLS1-F1
#
_entry.id   AF-A0A1H6FLS1-F1
#
_cell.length_a   1.000
_cell.length_b   1.000
_cell.length_c   1.000
_cell.angle_alpha   90.00
_cell.angle_beta   90.00
_cell.angle_gamma   90.00
#
_symmetry.space_group_name_H-M   'P 1'
#
loop_
_entity.id
_entity.type
_entity.pdbx_description
1 polymer ?
#
loop_
_entity_poly.entity_id
_entity_poly.type
_entity_poly.pdbx_seq_one_letter_code
_entity_poly.pdbx_strand_id
1 'polypeptide(L)'
;MTETGHLDAVLAALPEALRAQLDAASEATVAGATGADTGPRPPLLRVAPVTGRSGRDARRARAAEAVYEGHLLHAGLSRCFRRDLDPDLALLAGDVFYAIALRELAAADDLEAIDRLADAIAAAARSRSSGDAEASIAQDFAAAVERLFAP
;
A
#
# COMPACT_ATOMS: atom_id res chain seq x y z
N MET A 1 13.26 17.83 -2.07
CA MET A 1 12.64 16.89 -1.12
C MET A 1 11.99 15.80 -1.94
N THR A 2 12.48 14.57 -1.78
CA THR A 2 12.28 13.42 -2.68
C THR A 2 11.00 12.63 -2.38
N GLU A 3 10.56 11.81 -3.34
CA GLU A 3 9.36 10.94 -3.40
C GLU A 3 9.08 10.05 -2.16
N THR A 4 9.98 10.01 -1.17
CA THR A 4 9.93 9.19 0.06
C THR A 4 8.92 9.68 1.10
N GLY A 5 8.58 10.98 1.10
CA GLY A 5 7.90 11.62 2.24
C GLY A 5 6.47 11.16 2.55
N HIS A 6 5.75 10.56 1.61
CA HIS A 6 4.35 10.18 1.81
C HIS A 6 4.24 8.83 2.50
N LEU A 7 5.09 7.91 2.09
CA LEU A 7 5.18 6.62 2.72
C LEU A 7 5.79 6.75 4.12
N ASP A 8 6.75 7.67 4.30
CA ASP A 8 7.26 8.05 5.61
C ASP A 8 6.15 8.57 6.55
N ALA A 9 5.19 9.34 6.04
CA ALA A 9 4.05 9.81 6.83
C ALA A 9 3.06 8.68 7.19
N VAL A 10 2.86 7.70 6.31
CA VAL A 10 2.04 6.51 6.58
C VAL A 10 2.72 5.62 7.61
N LEU A 11 4.03 5.39 7.46
CA LEU A 11 4.86 4.64 8.41
C LEU A 11 4.90 5.32 9.77
N ALA A 12 4.99 6.66 9.83
CA ALA A 12 4.94 7.43 11.08
C ALA A 12 3.57 7.36 11.78
N ALA A 13 2.51 7.02 11.05
CA ALA A 13 1.16 6.86 11.58
C ALA A 13 0.85 5.43 12.08
N LEU A 14 1.82 4.50 12.00
CA LEU A 14 1.71 3.16 12.56
C LEU A 14 1.80 3.22 14.10
N PRO A 15 1.03 2.37 14.81
CA PRO A 15 1.22 2.20 16.26
C PRO A 15 2.68 1.86 16.57
N GLU A 16 3.24 2.47 17.62
CA GLU A 16 4.66 2.31 17.99
C GLU A 16 5.08 0.84 18.10
N ALA A 17 4.21 -0.02 18.62
CA ALA A 17 4.46 -1.46 18.73
C ALA A 17 4.63 -2.16 17.37
N LEU A 18 3.80 -1.80 16.39
CA LEU A 18 3.91 -2.36 15.04
C LEU A 18 5.11 -1.76 14.31
N ARG A 19 5.34 -0.46 14.48
CA ARG A 19 6.54 0.21 13.94
C ARG A 19 7.82 -0.43 14.49
N ALA A 20 7.88 -0.67 15.80
CA ALA A 20 8.98 -1.37 16.45
C ALA A 20 9.11 -2.83 15.98
N GLN A 21 8.01 -3.55 15.72
CA GLN A 21 8.04 -4.91 15.18
C GLN A 21 8.55 -4.94 13.73
N LEU A 22 8.18 -3.96 12.91
CA LEU A 22 8.65 -3.82 11.53
C LEU A 22 10.11 -3.34 11.46
N ASP A 23 10.52 -2.45 12.36
CA ASP A 23 11.91 -2.00 12.51
C ASP A 23 12.80 -3.16 13.01
N ALA A 24 12.36 -3.92 14.01
CA ALA A 24 13.08 -5.09 14.53
C ALA A 24 13.20 -6.22 13.48
N ALA A 25 12.17 -6.43 12.65
CA ALA A 25 12.23 -7.36 11.53
C ALA A 25 13.20 -6.88 10.42
N SER A 26 13.43 -5.57 10.31
CA SER A 26 14.40 -4.98 9.38
C SER A 26 15.85 -5.04 9.90
N GLU A 27 16.06 -4.93 11.21
CA GLU A 27 17.40 -4.97 11.84
C GLU A 27 17.96 -6.39 12.06
N ALA A 28 17.10 -7.41 12.23
CA ALA A 28 17.51 -8.81 12.39
C ALA A 28 18.20 -9.41 11.14
N THR A 29 18.20 -8.70 10.01
CA THR A 29 18.66 -9.18 8.70
C THR A 29 19.85 -8.36 8.15
N VAL A 30 20.54 -7.58 8.99
CA VAL A 30 21.72 -6.75 8.59
C VAL A 30 23.02 -7.59 8.52
N ALA A 31 22.92 -8.81 8.00
CA ALA A 31 24.06 -9.62 7.58
C ALA A 31 23.88 -10.12 6.14
N GLY A 32 23.65 -9.18 5.21
CA GLY A 32 23.91 -9.38 3.79
C GLY A 32 22.67 -9.40 2.89
N ALA A 33 22.43 -8.29 2.19
CA ALA A 33 22.02 -8.29 0.77
C ALA A 33 21.95 -6.86 0.23
N THR A 34 22.93 -6.50 -0.59
CA THR A 34 22.83 -5.45 -1.61
C THR A 34 22.20 -6.08 -2.85
N GLY A 35 20.93 -5.80 -3.13
CA GLY A 35 20.21 -6.38 -4.28
C GLY A 35 19.32 -5.33 -4.94
N ALA A 36 19.63 -5.00 -6.19
CA ALA A 36 19.01 -3.94 -6.97
C ALA A 36 17.51 -4.15 -7.25
N ASP A 37 16.79 -3.04 -7.22
CA ASP A 37 15.40 -2.80 -7.61
C ASP A 37 15.18 -3.04 -9.11
N THR A 38 14.44 -4.10 -9.49
CA THR A 38 14.15 -4.46 -10.89
C THR A 38 12.72 -4.98 -11.14
N GLY A 39 11.77 -4.68 -10.26
CA GLY A 39 10.34 -4.96 -10.55
C GLY A 39 9.75 -3.89 -11.47
N PRO A 40 8.89 -4.22 -12.46
CA PRO A 40 8.21 -3.22 -13.26
C PRO A 40 7.30 -2.38 -12.36
N ARG A 41 7.69 -1.13 -12.11
CA ARG A 41 6.88 -0.12 -11.39
C ARG A 41 5.69 0.26 -12.27
N PRO A 42 4.43 -0.10 -11.94
CA PRO A 42 3.30 0.46 -12.65
C PRO A 42 3.25 1.99 -12.42
N PRO A 43 2.98 2.78 -13.47
CA PRO A 43 3.25 4.22 -13.54
C PRO A 43 2.31 5.14 -12.74
N LEU A 44 1.53 4.61 -11.79
CA LEU A 44 0.27 5.26 -11.40
C LEU A 44 0.02 5.44 -9.89
N LEU A 45 1.05 5.27 -9.08
CA LEU A 45 1.21 6.19 -7.94
C LEU A 45 2.11 7.37 -8.33
N ARG A 46 1.84 7.89 -9.54
CA ARG A 46 2.16 9.26 -9.95
C ARG A 46 1.02 10.19 -9.49
N VAL A 47 0.53 10.00 -8.27
CA VAL A 47 -0.24 11.04 -7.59
C VAL A 47 0.72 12.21 -7.52
N ALA A 48 0.41 13.28 -8.26
CA ALA A 48 1.12 14.55 -8.16
C ALA A 48 1.45 14.80 -6.69
N PRO A 49 2.70 15.21 -6.35
CA PRO A 49 3.12 15.35 -4.96
C PRO A 49 1.99 16.03 -4.17
N VAL A 50 1.70 15.53 -2.95
CA VAL A 50 0.63 16.09 -2.09
C VAL A 50 0.87 17.59 -1.81
N THR A 51 2.04 18.12 -2.21
CA THR A 51 2.26 19.54 -2.44
C THR A 51 1.16 20.13 -3.35
N GLY A 52 0.15 20.71 -2.71
CA GLY A 52 -0.98 21.38 -3.37
C GLY A 52 -2.36 20.74 -3.14
N ARG A 53 -2.44 19.50 -2.61
CA ARG A 53 -3.72 18.88 -2.22
C ARG A 53 -4.02 19.18 -0.75
N SER A 54 -5.28 19.48 -0.44
CA SER A 54 -5.73 19.71 0.93
C SER A 54 -7.06 19.01 1.20
N GLY A 55 -7.41 18.87 2.47
CA GLY A 55 -8.69 18.26 2.87
C GLY A 55 -8.88 16.84 2.31
N ARG A 56 -10.02 16.62 1.65
CA ARG A 56 -10.47 15.32 1.11
C ARG A 56 -9.49 14.73 0.10
N ASP A 57 -8.92 15.55 -0.80
CA ASP A 57 -8.04 15.06 -1.87
C ASP A 57 -6.70 14.55 -1.33
N ALA A 58 -6.19 15.18 -0.28
CA ALA A 58 -4.98 14.71 0.40
C ALA A 58 -5.22 13.40 1.15
N ARG A 59 -6.42 13.20 1.71
CA ARG A 59 -6.82 11.95 2.37
C ARG A 59 -6.97 10.81 1.36
N ARG A 60 -7.64 11.06 0.24
CA ARG A 60 -7.74 10.12 -0.89
C ARG A 60 -6.37 9.67 -1.40
N ALA A 61 -5.45 10.62 -1.59
CA ALA A 61 -4.07 10.31 -2.02
C ALA A 61 -3.33 9.40 -1.03
N ARG A 62 -3.44 9.65 0.28
CA ARG A 62 -2.84 8.78 1.31
C ARG A 62 -3.49 7.40 1.36
N ALA A 63 -4.82 7.35 1.22
CA ALA A 63 -5.54 6.08 1.17
C ALA A 63 -5.12 5.22 -0.03
N ALA A 64 -4.91 5.84 -1.20
CA ALA A 64 -4.45 5.17 -2.41
C ALA A 64 -3.07 4.50 -2.23
N GLU A 65 -2.10 5.23 -1.67
CA GLU A 65 -0.77 4.69 -1.38
C GLU A 65 -0.84 3.57 -0.35
N ALA A 66 -1.58 3.79 0.74
CA ALA A 66 -1.67 2.82 1.82
C ALA A 66 -2.30 1.52 1.34
N VAL A 67 -3.42 1.59 0.60
CA VAL A 67 -4.10 0.38 0.13
C VAL A 67 -3.29 -0.36 -0.93
N TYR A 68 -2.59 0.36 -1.81
CA TYR A 68 -1.75 -0.29 -2.80
C TYR A 68 -0.56 -0.99 -2.14
N GLU A 69 0.11 -0.35 -1.18
CA GLU A 69 1.19 -1.00 -0.44
C GLU A 69 0.71 -2.21 0.36
N GLY A 70 -0.48 -2.12 0.98
CA GLY A 70 -1.08 -3.26 1.67
C GLY A 70 -1.38 -4.44 0.74
N HIS A 71 -1.84 -4.16 -0.48
CA HIS A 71 -2.06 -5.20 -1.49
C HIS A 71 -0.76 -5.86 -1.92
N LEU A 72 0.30 -5.06 -2.14
CA LEU A 72 1.61 -5.59 -2.50
C LEU A 72 2.22 -6.43 -1.38
N LEU A 73 2.03 -6.05 -0.12
CA LEU A 73 2.43 -6.86 1.03
C LEU A 73 1.75 -8.24 1.04
N HIS A 74 0.43 -8.30 0.80
CA HIS A 74 -0.29 -9.57 0.64
C HIS A 74 0.21 -10.42 -0.52
N ALA A 75 0.74 -9.78 -1.57
CA ALA A 75 1.29 -10.45 -2.75
C ALA A 75 2.78 -10.81 -2.63
N GLY A 76 3.47 -10.42 -1.55
CA GLY A 76 4.93 -10.56 -1.43
C GLY A 76 5.72 -9.66 -2.40
N LEU A 77 5.09 -8.60 -2.90
CA LEU A 77 5.60 -7.66 -3.90
C LEU A 77 5.83 -6.25 -3.33
N SER A 78 5.92 -6.11 -2.00
CA SER A 78 6.07 -4.82 -1.31
C SER A 78 7.19 -3.96 -1.91
N ARG A 79 6.95 -2.65 -1.97
CA ARG A 79 7.93 -1.64 -2.41
C ARG A 79 8.77 -1.13 -1.24
N CYS A 80 8.26 -1.28 -0.02
CA CYS A 80 8.73 -0.59 1.17
C CYS A 80 9.36 -1.53 2.19
N PHE A 81 8.94 -2.79 2.16
CA PHE A 81 9.47 -3.86 2.98
C PHE A 81 10.34 -4.77 2.13
N ARG A 82 11.35 -5.36 2.77
CA ARG A 82 12.23 -6.31 2.10
C ARG A 82 11.45 -7.56 1.71
N ARG A 83 11.92 -8.22 0.65
CA ARG A 83 11.33 -9.48 0.16
C ARG A 83 11.49 -10.67 1.11
N ASP A 84 12.38 -10.56 2.10
CA ASP A 84 12.64 -11.57 3.12
C ASP A 84 11.88 -11.33 4.43
N LEU A 85 10.92 -10.40 4.45
CA LEU A 85 9.99 -10.25 5.56
C LEU A 85 9.23 -11.57 5.79
N ASP A 86 9.06 -11.93 7.06
CA ASP A 86 8.25 -13.08 7.44
C ASP A 86 6.85 -12.98 6.79
N PRO A 87 6.36 -14.03 6.09
CA PRO A 87 5.10 -13.96 5.35
C PRO A 87 3.88 -13.62 6.22
N ASP A 88 3.85 -14.07 7.47
CA ASP A 88 2.73 -13.80 8.39
C ASP A 88 2.79 -12.34 8.87
N LEU A 89 3.99 -11.80 9.10
CA LEU A 89 4.18 -10.38 9.38
C LEU A 89 3.86 -9.50 8.17
N ALA A 90 4.20 -9.94 6.95
CA ALA A 90 3.85 -9.23 5.72
C ALA A 90 2.32 -9.16 5.55
N LEU A 91 1.62 -10.26 5.84
CA LEU A 91 0.17 -10.32 5.81
C LEU A 91 -0.45 -9.33 6.81
N LEU A 92 0.01 -9.35 8.06
CA LEU A 92 -0.48 -8.45 9.11
C LEU A 92 -0.17 -6.98 8.80
N ALA A 93 1.02 -6.69 8.27
CA ALA A 93 1.37 -5.36 7.80
C ALA A 93 0.39 -4.91 6.72
N GLY A 94 0.09 -5.78 5.75
CA GLY A 94 -0.90 -5.51 4.70
C GLY A 94 -2.28 -5.12 5.25
N ASP A 95 -2.76 -5.83 6.26
CA ASP A 95 -4.04 -5.54 6.93
C ASP A 95 -4.04 -4.16 7.61
N VAL A 96 -2.91 -3.78 8.22
CA VAL A 96 -2.75 -2.47 8.85
C VAL A 96 -2.78 -1.36 7.80
N PHE A 97 -2.11 -1.57 6.66
CA PHE A 97 -2.14 -0.62 5.55
C PHE A 97 -3.57 -0.44 4.98
N TYR A 98 -4.36 -1.51 4.88
CA TYR A 98 -5.79 -1.42 4.54
C TYR A 98 -6.58 -0.63 5.58
N ALA A 99 -6.35 -0.87 6.88
CA ALA A 99 -7.00 -0.13 7.95
C ALA A 99 -6.66 1.37 7.93
N ILE A 100 -5.41 1.74 7.61
CA ILE A 100 -5.01 3.15 7.43
C ILE A 100 -5.76 3.78 6.27
N ALA A 101 -5.86 3.10 5.13
CA ALA A 101 -6.60 3.60 3.97
C ALA A 101 -8.07 3.87 4.34
N LEU A 102 -8.73 2.90 4.97
CA LEU A 102 -10.12 3.05 5.43
C LEU A 102 -10.28 4.20 6.42
N ARG A 103 -9.33 4.38 7.35
CA ARG A 103 -9.33 5.50 8.29
C ARG A 103 -9.24 6.85 7.57
N GLU A 104 -8.40 6.98 6.55
CA GLU A 104 -8.28 8.22 5.77
C GLU A 104 -9.57 8.52 4.99
N LEU A 105 -10.20 7.51 4.40
CA LEU A 105 -11.48 7.68 3.67
C LEU A 105 -12.65 8.00 4.60
N ALA A 106 -12.73 7.32 5.76
CA ALA A 106 -13.74 7.60 6.77
C ALA A 106 -13.59 9.02 7.34
N ALA A 107 -12.35 9.46 7.62
CA ALA A 107 -12.07 10.83 8.05
C ALA A 107 -12.35 11.88 6.97
N ALA A 108 -12.44 11.45 5.71
CA ALA A 108 -12.88 12.27 4.62
C ALA A 108 -14.41 12.26 4.42
N ASP A 109 -15.16 11.40 5.11
CA ASP A 109 -16.58 11.12 4.86
C ASP A 109 -16.83 10.72 3.40
N ASP A 110 -16.12 9.68 2.96
CA ASP A 110 -16.08 9.21 1.57
C ASP A 110 -16.52 7.75 1.44
N LEU A 111 -17.82 7.53 1.67
CA LEU A 111 -18.41 6.19 1.61
C LEU A 111 -18.35 5.58 0.20
N GLU A 112 -18.42 6.41 -0.83
CA GLU A 112 -18.29 5.96 -2.23
C GLU A 112 -16.89 5.40 -2.50
N ALA A 113 -15.83 6.07 -2.02
CA ALA A 113 -14.47 5.54 -2.16
C ALA A 113 -14.27 4.24 -1.34
N ILE A 114 -14.91 4.11 -0.18
CA ILE A 114 -14.85 2.88 0.63
C ILE A 114 -15.52 1.71 -0.11
N ASP A 115 -16.69 1.94 -0.68
CA ASP A 115 -17.45 0.91 -1.42
C ASP A 115 -16.64 0.41 -2.63
N ARG A 116 -16.12 1.33 -3.44
CA ARG A 116 -15.29 0.95 -4.58
C ARG A 116 -13.96 0.30 -4.19
N LEU A 117 -13.41 0.66 -3.03
CA LEU A 117 -12.22 -0.01 -2.50
C LEU A 117 -12.55 -1.47 -2.12
N ALA A 118 -13.69 -1.70 -1.49
CA ALA A 118 -14.16 -3.06 -1.17
C ALA A 118 -14.32 -3.89 -2.46
N ASP A 119 -14.86 -3.30 -3.53
CA ASP A 119 -14.97 -3.96 -4.84
C ASP A 119 -13.60 -4.34 -5.42
N ALA A 120 -12.61 -3.44 -5.33
CA ALA A 120 -11.25 -3.71 -5.81
C ALA A 120 -10.59 -4.85 -5.04
N ILE A 121 -10.73 -4.88 -3.71
CA ILE A 121 -10.23 -5.96 -2.85
C ILE A 121 -10.91 -7.29 -3.20
N ALA A 122 -12.23 -7.27 -3.35
CA ALA A 122 -13.00 -8.47 -3.72
C ALA A 122 -12.61 -8.99 -5.11
N ALA A 123 -12.33 -8.10 -6.07
CA ALA A 123 -11.88 -8.48 -7.40
C ALA A 123 -10.50 -9.15 -7.36
N ALA A 124 -9.54 -8.57 -6.64
CA ALA A 124 -8.22 -9.16 -6.46
C ALA A 124 -8.30 -10.54 -5.78
N ALA A 125 -9.10 -10.67 -4.73
CA ALA A 125 -9.30 -11.96 -4.04
C ALA A 125 -9.89 -13.03 -4.98
N ARG A 126 -10.85 -12.65 -5.84
CA ARG A 126 -11.43 -13.54 -6.85
C ARG A 126 -10.40 -13.98 -7.89
N SER A 127 -9.62 -13.06 -8.44
CA SER A 127 -8.55 -13.39 -9.39
C SER A 127 -7.50 -14.31 -8.78
N ARG A 128 -7.09 -14.04 -7.54
CA ARG A 128 -6.17 -14.92 -6.79
C ARG A 128 -6.74 -16.33 -6.62
N SER A 129 -8.01 -16.44 -6.25
CA SER A 129 -8.69 -17.75 -6.12
C SER A 129 -8.81 -18.50 -7.45
N SER A 130 -8.79 -17.77 -8.57
CA SER A 130 -8.86 -18.33 -9.94
C SER A 130 -7.49 -18.76 -10.47
N GLY A 131 -6.41 -18.47 -9.72
CA GLY A 131 -5.03 -18.82 -10.10
C GLY A 131 -4.35 -17.81 -11.02
N ASP A 132 -4.88 -16.58 -11.12
CA ASP A 132 -4.24 -15.52 -11.89
C ASP A 132 -2.87 -15.16 -11.28
N ALA A 133 -1.92 -14.74 -12.11
CA ALA A 133 -0.59 -14.36 -11.64
C ALA A 133 -0.65 -13.10 -10.76
N GLU A 134 0.00 -13.11 -9.59
CA GLU A 134 0.01 -11.96 -8.66
C GLU A 134 0.47 -10.66 -9.33
N ALA A 135 1.38 -10.72 -10.29
CA ALA A 135 1.80 -9.55 -11.06
C ALA A 135 0.66 -8.94 -11.89
N SER A 136 -0.21 -9.76 -12.47
CA SER A 136 -1.41 -9.31 -13.19
C SER A 136 -2.43 -8.72 -12.22
N ILE A 137 -2.67 -9.41 -11.10
CA ILE A 137 -3.59 -8.95 -10.05
C ILE A 137 -3.15 -7.58 -9.51
N ALA A 138 -1.86 -7.40 -9.25
CA ALA A 138 -1.30 -6.14 -8.77
C ALA A 138 -1.46 -5.01 -9.80
N GLN A 139 -1.32 -5.30 -11.10
CA GLN A 139 -1.56 -4.33 -12.16
C GLN A 139 -3.04 -3.92 -12.24
N ASP A 140 -3.95 -4.89 -12.19
CA ASP A 140 -5.39 -4.64 -12.22
C ASP A 140 -5.85 -3.87 -10.97
N PHE A 141 -5.29 -4.21 -9.81
CA PHE A 141 -5.56 -3.53 -8.55
C PHE A 141 -5.04 -2.08 -8.55
N ALA A 142 -3.83 -1.83 -9.07
CA ALA A 142 -3.31 -0.47 -9.26
C ALA A 142 -4.26 0.36 -10.13
N ALA A 143 -4.65 -0.18 -11.29
CA ALA A 143 -5.58 0.48 -12.20
C ALA A 143 -6.96 0.72 -11.59
N ALA A 144 -7.42 -0.16 -10.70
CA ALA A 144 -8.64 0.05 -9.93
C ALA A 144 -8.48 1.23 -8.97
N VAL A 145 -7.45 1.20 -8.11
CA VAL A 145 -7.13 2.24 -7.11
C VAL A 145 -7.02 3.63 -7.75
N GLU A 146 -6.37 3.75 -8.89
CA GLU A 146 -6.29 5.02 -9.61
C GLU A 146 -7.64 5.58 -10.02
N ARG A 147 -8.52 4.73 -10.55
CA ARG A 147 -9.88 5.11 -10.94
C ARG A 147 -10.71 5.52 -9.73
N LEU A 148 -10.41 4.98 -8.54
CA LEU A 148 -11.09 5.37 -7.30
C LEU A 148 -10.75 6.80 -6.89
N PHE A 149 -9.52 7.23 -7.14
CA PHE A 149 -8.96 8.48 -6.64
C PHE A 149 -8.64 9.51 -7.72
N ALA A 150 -9.09 9.25 -8.96
CA ALA A 150 -9.15 10.24 -10.02
C ALA A 150 -10.13 11.38 -9.62
N PRO A 151 -9.82 12.64 -9.99
CA PRO A 151 -10.64 13.80 -9.65
C PRO A 151 -12.03 13.76 -10.28
#